data_AF-A0A9E6WBI0-F1
#
_entry.id   AF-A0A9E6WBI0-F1
#
_cell.length_a   1.000
_cell.length_b   1.000
_cell.length_c   1.000
_cell.angle_alpha   90.00
_cell.angle_beta   90.00
_cell.angle_gamma   90.00
#
_symmetry.space_group_name_H-M   'P 1'
#
loop_
_entity.id
_entity.type
_entity.pdbx_description
1 polymer ?
#
loop_
_entity_poly.entity_id
_entity_poly.type
_entity_poly.pdbx_seq_one_letter_code
_entity_poly.pdbx_strand_id
1 'polypeptide(L)' 'MNLHIVNLLPVALPLTDPVLKFFIILVIILFAPILLNRLKIPHLLGLIIAGAFIGPYGFNLVARDSGIVLSGT' A
#
# COMPACT_ATOMS: atom_id res chain seq x y z
N MET A 1 -14.93 12.94 -37.09
CA MET A 1 -15.40 11.67 -36.51
C MET A 1 -14.23 11.00 -35.79
N ASN A 2 -13.83 11.51 -34.62
CA ASN A 2 -12.79 10.90 -33.77
C ASN A 2 -13.37 10.83 -32.36
N LEU A 3 -14.23 9.84 -32.15
CA LEU A 3 -14.92 9.63 -30.88
C LEU A 3 -14.01 8.81 -29.96
N HIS A 4 -13.39 9.48 -28.99
CA HIS A 4 -13.17 9.12 -27.59
C HIS A 4 -13.40 7.65 -27.11
N ILE A 5 -12.94 6.64 -27.84
CA ILE A 5 -12.98 5.22 -27.43
C ILE A 5 -12.04 4.91 -26.24
N VAL A 6 -11.15 5.83 -25.87
CA VAL A 6 -10.13 5.60 -24.84
C VAL A 6 -10.68 5.72 -23.40
N ASN A 7 -11.84 6.34 -23.20
CA ASN A 7 -12.41 6.60 -21.87
C ASN A 7 -13.56 5.65 -21.47
N LEU A 8 -13.87 4.62 -22.28
CA LEU A 8 -14.96 3.67 -21.99
C LEU A 8 -14.57 2.60 -20.95
N LEU A 9 -13.29 2.52 -20.59
CA LEU A 9 -12.83 1.76 -19.45
C LEU A 9 -12.64 2.75 -18.30
N PRO A 10 -13.59 2.88 -17.36
CA PRO A 10 -13.27 3.48 -16.08
C PRO A 10 -12.24 2.56 -15.43
N VAL A 11 -10.95 2.86 -15.64
CA VAL A 11 -9.86 2.32 -14.83
C VAL A 11 -9.90 3.00 -13.46
N ALA A 12 -11.10 3.03 -12.85
CA ALA A 12 -11.28 3.31 -11.45
C ALA A 12 -10.87 2.02 -10.75
N LEU A 13 -9.55 1.86 -10.59
CA LEU A 13 -9.01 0.77 -9.81
C LEU A 13 -9.69 0.85 -8.41
N PRO A 14 -10.30 -0.24 -7.92
CA PRO A 14 -11.05 -0.24 -6.67
C PRO A 14 -10.14 -0.15 -5.41
N LEU A 15 -9.06 0.65 -5.47
CA LEU A 15 -8.20 0.92 -4.31
C LEU A 15 -8.89 1.80 -3.25
N THR A 16 -10.09 2.31 -3.51
CA THR A 16 -10.87 3.04 -2.50
C THR A 16 -11.46 2.09 -1.46
N ASP A 17 -11.75 0.84 -1.82
CA ASP A 17 -12.38 -0.12 -0.92
C ASP A 17 -11.43 -0.50 0.23
N PRO A 18 -11.82 -0.27 1.50
CA PRO A 18 -10.95 -0.53 2.65
C PRO A 18 -10.57 -2.01 2.77
N VAL A 19 -11.45 -2.92 2.34
CA VAL A 19 -11.18 -4.36 2.28
C VAL A 19 -10.03 -4.66 1.31
N LEU A 20 -10.02 -4.02 0.14
CA LEU A 20 -8.99 -4.24 -0.87
C LEU A 20 -7.64 -3.68 -0.42
N LYS A 21 -7.62 -2.52 0.26
CA LYS A 21 -6.41 -1.98 0.90
C LYS A 21 -5.83 -2.96 1.91
N PHE A 22 -6.68 -3.52 2.78
CA PHE A 22 -6.23 -4.47 3.80
C PHE A 22 -5.67 -5.76 3.19
N PHE A 23 -6.32 -6.26 2.12
CA PHE A 23 -5.83 -7.41 1.37
C PHE A 23 -4.43 -7.15 0.76
N ILE A 24 -4.23 -5.99 0.14
CA ILE A 24 -2.92 -5.59 -0.41
C ILE A 24 -1.86 -5.54 0.68
N ILE A 25 -2.17 -4.93 1.83
CA ILE A 25 -1.25 -4.85 2.98
C ILE A 25 -0.84 -6.25 3.43
N LEU A 26 -1.79 -7.17 3.59
CA LEU A 26 -1.54 -8.54 4.04
C LEU A 26 -0.65 -9.30 3.04
N VAL A 27 -0.93 -9.16 1.75
CA VAL A 27 -0.08 -9.73 0.69
C VAL A 27 1.34 -9.17 0.78
N ILE A 28 1.53 -7.86 0.97
CA ILE A 28 2.87 -7.26 1.04
C ILE A 28 3.63 -7.72 2.30
N ILE A 29 3.00 -7.75 3.47
CA ILE A 29 3.66 -8.19 4.72
C ILE A 29 4.06 -9.67 4.64
N LEU A 30 3.30 -10.49 3.91
CA LEU A 30 3.62 -11.89 3.70
C LEU A 30 4.72 -12.08 2.63
N PHE A 31 4.66 -11.34 1.53
CA PHE A 31 5.65 -11.43 0.45
C PHE A 31 6.99 -10.80 0.81
N ALA A 32 7.01 -9.70 1.56
CA ALA A 32 8.23 -8.99 1.94
C ALA A 32 9.30 -9.89 2.60
N PRO A 33 8.99 -10.70 3.65
CA PRO A 33 9.97 -11.60 4.25
C PRO A 33 10.36 -12.75 3.31
N ILE A 34 9.43 -13.26 2.49
CA ILE A 34 9.71 -14.32 1.51
C ILE A 34 10.71 -13.83 0.45
N LEU A 35 10.52 -12.61 -0.05
CA LEU A 35 11.40 -12.00 -1.04
C LEU A 35 12.77 -11.68 -0.44
N LEU A 36 12.81 -11.22 0.82
CA LEU A 36 14.07 -10.93 1.52
C LEU A 36 14.90 -12.16 1.84
N ASN A 37 14.26 -13.31 2.07
CA ASN A 37 14.96 -14.58 2.30
C ASN A 37 15.91 -14.94 1.15
N ARG A 38 15.60 -14.48 -0.08
CA ARG A 38 16.48 -14.65 -1.25
C ARG A 38 17.67 -13.67 -1.25
N LEU A 39 17.54 -12.50 -0.63
CA LEU A 39 18.56 -11.44 -0.63
C LEU A 39 19.56 -11.54 0.55
N LYS A 40 19.42 -12.52 1.46
CA LYS A 40 20.22 -12.67 2.69
C LYS A 40 20.16 -11.46 3.64
N ILE A 41 19.16 -10.60 3.49
CA ILE A 41 18.95 -9.45 4.36
C ILE A 41 18.16 -9.91 5.59
N PRO A 42 18.43 -9.39 6.80
CA PRO A 42 17.64 -9.72 7.99
C PRO A 42 16.15 -9.46 7.75
N HIS A 43 15.29 -10.43 8.11
CA HIS A 43 13.83 -10.34 7.93
C HIS A 43 13.24 -9.04 8.53
N LEU A 44 13.80 -8.61 9.67
CA LEU A 44 13.41 -7.39 10.37
C LEU A 44 13.62 -6.13 9.51
N LEU A 45 14.73 -6.08 8.75
CA LEU A 45 15.04 -4.96 7.85
C LEU A 45 14.02 -4.89 6.70
N GLY A 46 13.60 -6.03 6.16
CA GLY A 46 12.60 -6.06 5.08
C GLY A 46 11.21 -5.68 5.54
N LEU A 47 10.84 -6.05 6.76
CA LEU A 47 9.58 -5.62 7.35
C LEU A 47 9.56 -4.09 7.56
N ILE A 48 10.67 -3.49 7.99
CA ILE A 48 10.79 -2.03 8.12
C ILE A 48 10.68 -1.34 6.75
N ILE A 49 11.40 -1.83 5.74
CA ILE A 49 11.35 -1.28 4.38
C ILE A 49 9.94 -1.43 3.79
N ALA A 50 9.31 -2.59 3.94
CA ALA A 50 7.93 -2.81 3.51
C ALA A 50 6.95 -1.86 4.21
N GLY A 51 7.10 -1.66 5.53
CA GLY A 51 6.32 -0.68 6.29
C GLY A 51 6.53 0.75 5.81
N ALA A 52 7.76 1.14 5.44
CA ALA A 52 8.06 2.45 4.87
C ALA A 52 7.40 2.64 3.49
N PHE A 53 7.41 1.60 2.64
CA PHE A 53 6.70 1.62 1.35
C PHE A 53 5.19 1.63 1.49
N ILE A 54 4.59 0.98 2.48
CA ILE A 54 3.13 0.92 2.67
C ILE A 54 2.61 2.15 3.44
N GLY A 55 3.46 2.74 4.27
CA GLY A 55 3.13 3.84 5.17
C GLY A 55 2.84 5.16 4.45
N PRO A 56 2.59 6.23 5.23
CA PRO A 56 2.18 7.52 4.70
C PRO A 56 3.23 8.19 3.78
N TYR A 57 4.51 7.82 3.93
CA TYR A 57 5.62 8.29 3.10
C TYR A 57 5.86 7.45 1.83
N GLY A 58 5.17 6.32 1.67
CA GLY A 58 5.25 5.45 0.50
C GLY A 58 3.96 5.52 -0.33
N PHE A 59 3.27 4.40 -0.46
CA PHE A 59 2.00 4.26 -1.17
C PHE A 59 0.79 4.81 -0.41
N ASN A 60 0.99 5.38 0.80
CA ASN A 60 -0.04 5.99 1.64
C ASN A 60 -1.27 5.06 1.86
N LEU A 61 -1.03 3.74 1.86
CA LEU A 61 -2.08 2.72 2.03
C LEU A 61 -2.61 2.72 3.46
N VAL A 62 -1.74 3.08 4.41
CA VAL A 62 -2.07 3.34 5.81
C VAL A 62 -2.06 4.86 6.00
N ALA A 63 -3.23 5.47 5.81
CA ALA A 63 -3.43 6.86 6.17
C ALA A 63 -3.24 7.01 7.69
N ARG A 64 -2.58 8.07 8.13
CA ARG A 64 -2.61 8.42 9.56
C ARG A 64 -4.04 8.82 9.86
N ASP A 65 -4.75 7.99 10.61
CA ASP A 65 -6.05 8.37 11.14
C ASP A 65 -5.90 9.68 11.92
N SER A 66 -6.76 10.63 11.60
CA SER A 66 -6.80 11.98 12.16
C SER A 66 -6.92 12.03 13.70
N GLY A 67 -7.06 10.87 14.37
CA GLY A 67 -6.97 10.74 15.83
C GLY A 67 -5.59 11.09 16.41
N ILE A 68 -4.50 10.90 15.66
CA ILE A 68 -3.14 11.29 16.11
C ILE A 68 -2.93 12.81 16.10
N VAL A 69 -3.70 13.55 15.30
CA VAL A 69 -3.62 15.02 15.23
C VAL A 69 -4.47 15.67 16.33
N LEU A 70 -5.45 14.95 16.88
CA LEU A 70 -6.35 15.44 17.94
C LEU A 70 -5.90 15.08 19.37
N SER A 71 -4.91 14.19 19.55
CA SER A 71 -4.31 13.90 20.87
C SER A 71 -3.03 14.73 21.16
N GLY A 72 -2.77 15.76 20.35
CA GLY A 72 -1.60 16.64 20.45
C GLY A 72 -1.89 18.03 21.04
N THR A 73 -2.87 18.15 21.94
CA THR A 73 -2.94 19.26 22.91
C THR A 73 -2.41 18.78 24.26
#